data_AF-A0A7S3B588-F1
#
_entry.id   AF-A0A7S3B588-F1
#
_cell.length_a   1.000
_cell.length_b   1.000
_cell.length_c   1.000
_cell.angle_alpha   90.00
_cell.angle_beta   90.00
_cell.angle_gamma   90.00
#
_symmetry.space_group_name_H-M   'P 1'
#
loop_
_entity.id
_entity.type
_entity.pdbx_description
1 polymer ?
#
loop_
_entity_poly.entity_id
_entity_poly.type
_entity_poly.pdbx_seq_one_letter_code
_entity_poly.pdbx_strand_id
1 'polypeptide(L)'
;GEAIFTPRAAASTEDDGYLLTLCFDGLLGTSSLLVLDARDVAAGPIARVPVSVEADLDALPADAEIAGPGHGLHATFVPSLTPSLAAIQQAEDARAQSGARFLADRERDADGPVPTPPHL
;
A
#
# COMPACT_ATOMS: atom_id res chain seq x y z
N GLY A 1 -8.13 3.15 -12.05
CA GLY A 1 -8.70 1.92 -11.46
C GLY A 1 -10.20 2.09 -11.27
N GLU A 2 -10.89 1.09 -10.74
CA GLU A 2 -12.29 1.25 -10.33
C GLU A 2 -12.42 2.31 -9.22
N ALA A 3 -13.52 3.07 -9.23
CA ALA A 3 -13.82 4.06 -8.20
C ALA A 3 -14.67 3.45 -7.09
N ILE A 4 -14.39 3.83 -5.84
CA ILE A 4 -15.15 3.41 -4.67
C ILE A 4 -15.87 4.63 -4.09
N PHE A 5 -17.14 4.47 -3.73
CA PHE A 5 -17.87 5.49 -2.99
C PHE A 5 -17.59 5.41 -1.49
N THR A 6 -17.41 6.57 -0.87
CA THR A 6 -17.26 6.74 0.58
C THR A 6 -18.20 7.84 1.06
N PRO A 7 -19.21 7.53 1.90
CA PRO A 7 -20.13 8.55 2.38
C PRO A 7 -19.41 9.54 3.30
N ARG A 8 -19.84 10.81 3.26
CA ARG A 8 -19.45 11.80 4.27
C ARG A 8 -19.96 11.34 5.64
N ALA A 9 -19.22 11.65 6.71
CA ALA A 9 -19.57 11.21 8.06
C ALA A 9 -20.99 11.63 8.53
N ALA A 10 -21.54 12.71 7.98
CA ALA A 10 -22.88 13.21 8.26
C ALA A 10 -23.77 13.24 6.99
N ALA A 11 -23.49 12.37 6.03
CA ALA A 11 -24.19 12.32 4.75
C ALA A 11 -25.71 12.20 4.95
N SER A 12 -26.47 13.08 4.31
CA SER A 12 -27.94 13.05 4.35
C SER A 12 -28.58 12.57 3.03
N THR A 13 -27.79 12.46 1.96
CA THR A 13 -28.23 11.97 0.64
C THR A 13 -27.31 10.86 0.17
N GLU A 14 -27.81 10.01 -0.74
CA GLU A 14 -27.09 8.85 -1.28
C GLU A 14 -25.71 9.21 -1.86
N ASP A 15 -25.63 10.37 -2.48
CA ASP A 15 -24.49 10.91 -3.21
C ASP A 15 -23.64 11.89 -2.38
N ASP A 16 -23.99 12.17 -1.12
CA ASP A 16 -23.19 13.06 -0.25
C ASP A 16 -21.95 12.34 0.28
N GLY A 17 -20.91 12.34 -0.54
CA GLY A 17 -19.67 11.66 -0.22
C GLY A 17 -18.57 11.94 -1.23
N TYR A 18 -17.67 10.96 -1.33
CA TYR A 18 -16.48 11.05 -2.14
C TYR A 18 -16.33 9.81 -3.01
N LEU A 19 -15.73 9.98 -4.18
CA LEU A 19 -15.21 8.88 -4.97
C LEU A 19 -13.70 8.81 -4.81
N LEU A 20 -13.20 7.60 -4.52
CA LEU A 20 -11.78 7.30 -4.40
C LEU A 20 -11.35 6.42 -5.57
N THR A 21 -10.29 6.79 -6.29
CA THR A 21 -9.77 5.96 -7.40
C THR A 21 -8.26 6.12 -7.57
N LEU A 22 -7.57 5.04 -7.95
CA LEU A 22 -6.17 5.10 -8.37
C LEU A 22 -6.07 5.59 -9.82
N CYS A 23 -5.27 6.62 -10.04
CA CYS A 23 -4.93 7.16 -11.35
C CYS A 23 -3.44 6.93 -11.61
N PHE A 24 -3.14 6.24 -12.70
CA PHE A 24 -1.78 6.08 -13.20
C PHE A 24 -1.52 7.14 -14.28
N ASP A 25 -0.45 7.91 -14.10
CA ASP A 25 0.08 8.81 -15.11
C ASP A 25 1.15 8.07 -15.90
N GLY A 26 0.80 7.61 -17.11
CA GLY A 26 1.71 6.87 -17.98
C GLY A 26 2.85 7.69 -18.58
N LEU A 27 2.78 9.03 -18.54
CA LEU A 27 3.89 9.88 -18.98
C LEU A 27 4.96 10.00 -17.90
N LEU A 28 4.53 10.02 -16.64
CA LEU A 28 5.41 10.16 -15.48
C LEU A 28 5.77 8.82 -14.83
N GLY A 29 5.10 7.74 -15.20
CA GLY A 29 5.26 6.43 -14.54
C GLY A 29 4.84 6.46 -13.07
N THR A 30 3.95 7.37 -12.67
CA THR A 30 3.54 7.58 -11.28
C THR A 30 2.08 7.22 -11.07
N SER A 31 1.70 6.95 -9.81
CA SER A 31 0.31 6.75 -9.44
C SER A 31 -0.12 7.71 -8.33
N SER A 32 -1.40 8.02 -8.31
CA SER A 32 -2.02 8.83 -7.26
C SER A 32 -3.40 8.28 -6.92
N LEU A 33 -3.73 8.28 -5.63
CA LEU A 33 -5.10 8.14 -5.17
C LEU A 33 -5.80 9.49 -5.33
N LEU A 34 -6.84 9.53 -6.14
CA LEU A 34 -7.68 10.70 -6.33
C LEU A 34 -8.85 10.66 -5.35
N VAL A 35 -9.16 11.83 -4.78
CA VAL A 35 -10.40 12.08 -4.04
C VAL A 35 -11.23 13.06 -4.86
N LEU A 36 -12.44 12.66 -5.22
CA LEU A 36 -13.39 13.46 -6.00
C LEU A 36 -14.63 13.73 -5.14
N ASP A 37 -15.26 14.89 -5.31
CA ASP A 37 -16.63 15.09 -4.81
C ASP A 37 -17.57 14.22 -5.62
N ALA A 38 -18.34 13.35 -4.97
CA ALA A 38 -19.25 12.44 -5.65
C ALA A 38 -20.39 13.17 -6.39
N ARG A 39 -20.72 14.40 -5.98
CA ARG A 39 -21.78 15.22 -6.62
C ARG A 39 -21.26 16.12 -7.74
N ASP A 40 -19.95 16.29 -7.86
CA ASP A 40 -19.34 17.11 -8.90
C ASP A 40 -17.97 16.58 -9.33
N VAL A 41 -17.99 15.44 -10.03
CA VAL A 41 -16.78 14.82 -10.58
C VAL A 41 -16.13 15.68 -11.67
N ALA A 42 -16.92 16.52 -12.36
CA ALA A 42 -16.45 17.34 -13.47
C ALA A 42 -15.54 18.50 -13.02
N ALA A 43 -15.69 18.97 -11.78
CA ALA A 43 -14.77 19.93 -11.16
C ALA A 43 -13.35 19.37 -10.97
N GLY A 44 -13.18 18.06 -11.11
CA GLY A 44 -11.90 17.38 -10.91
C GLY A 44 -11.63 17.02 -9.45
N PRO A 45 -10.44 16.48 -9.14
CA PRO A 45 -10.12 15.98 -7.82
C PRO A 45 -9.96 17.11 -6.81
N ILE A 46 -10.63 16.99 -5.67
CA ILE A 46 -10.47 17.87 -4.50
C ILE A 46 -9.18 17.55 -3.73
N ALA A 47 -8.63 16.35 -3.90
CA ALA A 47 -7.31 15.98 -3.41
C ALA A 47 -6.63 14.95 -4.32
N ARG A 48 -5.30 15.00 -4.38
CA ARG A 48 -4.44 13.99 -5.00
C ARG A 48 -3.41 13.54 -3.98
N VAL A 49 -3.37 12.25 -3.70
CA VAL A 49 -2.39 11.64 -2.80
C VAL A 49 -1.43 10.81 -3.64
N PRO A 50 -0.14 11.17 -3.74
CA PRO A 50 0.86 10.37 -4.44
C PRO A 50 0.95 8.97 -3.81
N VAL A 51 0.99 7.94 -4.65
CA VAL A 51 1.20 6.55 -4.21
C VAL A 51 2.60 6.16 -4.63
N SER A 52 3.50 6.10 -3.65
CA SER A 52 4.83 5.54 -3.85
C SER A 52 4.77 4.07 -3.45
N VAL A 53 5.19 3.19 -4.35
CA VAL A 53 5.61 1.86 -3.93
C VAL A 53 7.05 2.02 -3.48
N GLU A 54 7.34 1.72 -2.21
CA GLU A 54 8.70 1.45 -1.75
C GLU A 54 9.14 0.15 -2.44
N ALA A 55 9.52 0.26 -3.71
CA ALA A 55 10.35 -0.76 -4.34
C ALA A 55 11.75 -0.52 -3.80
N ASP A 56 12.38 -1.56 -3.27
CA ASP A 56 13.82 -1.56 -3.04
C ASP A 56 14.51 -1.31 -4.39
N LEU A 57 14.81 -0.04 -4.68
CA LEU A 57 15.28 0.40 -5.99
C LEU A 57 16.67 -0.18 -6.30
N ASP A 58 17.42 -0.61 -5.27
CA ASP A 58 18.72 -1.25 -5.42
C ASP A 58 18.61 -2.72 -5.85
N ALA A 59 17.42 -3.33 -5.73
CA ALA A 59 17.16 -4.73 -6.10
C ALA A 59 16.53 -4.90 -7.50
N LEU A 60 16.12 -3.81 -8.16
CA LEU A 60 15.55 -3.88 -9.51
C LEU A 60 16.65 -3.76 -10.56
N PRO A 61 16.64 -4.62 -11.61
CA PRO A 61 17.57 -4.47 -12.71
C PRO A 61 17.33 -3.12 -13.40
N ALA A 62 18.38 -2.50 -13.94
CA ALA A 62 18.33 -1.13 -14.49
C ALA A 62 17.36 -0.96 -15.68
N ASP A 63 16.87 -2.06 -16.24
CA ASP A 63 15.88 -2.14 -17.32
C ASP A 63 14.48 -2.54 -16.83
N ALA A 64 14.27 -2.67 -15.52
CA ALA A 64 12.95 -2.89 -14.95
C ALA A 64 12.04 -1.70 -15.31
N GLU A 65 11.02 -1.95 -16.12
CA GLU A 65 9.90 -1.03 -16.23
C GLU A 65 9.37 -0.77 -14.81
N ILE A 66 9.21 0.50 -14.44
CA ILE A 66 8.41 0.87 -13.27
C ILE A 66 6.97 0.51 -13.65
N ALA A 67 6.64 -0.75 -13.44
CA ALA A 67 5.29 -1.22 -13.42
C ALA A 67 4.64 -0.47 -12.27
N GLY A 68 3.89 0.59 -12.60
CA GLY A 68 2.93 1.15 -11.67
C GLY A 68 2.07 0.02 -11.07
N PRO A 69 1.38 0.25 -9.94
CA PRO A 69 0.54 -0.77 -9.33
C PRO A 69 -0.28 -1.46 -10.41
N GLY A 70 -0.04 -2.77 -10.61
CA GLY A 70 -0.69 -3.54 -11.68
C GLY A 70 -2.20 -3.34 -11.65
N HIS A 71 -2.89 -3.51 -12.78
CA HIS A 71 -4.33 -3.23 -12.90
C HIS A 71 -5.12 -3.83 -11.72
N GLY A 72 -5.57 -2.97 -10.80
CA GLY A 72 -6.41 -3.38 -9.68
C GLY A 72 -7.75 -3.89 -10.20
N LEU A 73 -8.26 -4.99 -9.63
CA LEU A 73 -9.52 -5.61 -10.05
C LEU A 73 -10.74 -4.90 -9.43
N HIS A 74 -10.91 -5.06 -8.11
CA HIS A 74 -11.99 -4.45 -7.34
C HIS A 74 -11.47 -3.89 -6.02
N ALA A 75 -12.15 -2.87 -5.49
CA ALA A 75 -11.79 -2.27 -4.22
C ALA A 75 -13.02 -1.96 -3.36
N THR A 76 -12.84 -1.94 -2.03
CA THR A 76 -13.90 -1.76 -1.04
C THR A 76 -13.51 -0.68 -0.02
N PHE A 77 -14.50 0.07 0.47
CA PHE A 77 -14.36 0.99 1.61
C PHE A 77 -15.07 0.42 2.85
N VAL A 78 -14.43 0.49 4.02
CA VAL A 78 -15.01 0.01 5.29
C VAL A 78 -14.87 1.07 6.39
N PRO A 79 -15.96 1.78 6.75
CA PRO A 79 -15.88 2.95 7.64
C PRO A 79 -15.45 2.65 9.09
N SER A 80 -15.71 1.44 9.60
CA SER A 80 -15.51 1.08 11.02
C SER A 80 -14.38 0.07 11.27
N LEU A 81 -13.72 -0.42 10.22
CA LEU A 81 -12.55 -1.31 10.31
C LEU A 81 -11.25 -0.62 9.89
N THR A 82 -11.26 0.70 9.70
CA THR A 82 -10.02 1.45 9.44
C THR A 82 -9.38 1.77 10.79
N PRO A 83 -8.28 1.09 11.19
CA PRO A 83 -7.55 1.49 12.40
C PRO A 83 -7.16 2.97 12.30
N SER A 84 -7.03 3.64 13.43
CA SER A 84 -6.50 5.01 13.44
C SER A 84 -5.14 5.04 12.72
N LEU A 85 -4.76 6.18 12.14
CA LEU A 85 -3.45 6.31 11.49
C LEU A 85 -2.30 5.90 12.44
N ALA A 86 -2.45 6.19 13.74
CA ALA A 86 -1.53 5.74 14.77
C ALA A 86 -1.48 4.21 14.92
N ALA A 87 -2.64 3.53 14.86
CA ALA A 87 -2.70 2.07 14.92
C ALA A 87 -2.17 1.41 13.64
N ILE A 88 -2.34 2.04 12.47
CA ILE A 88 -1.71 1.61 11.21
C ILE A 88 -0.18 1.71 11.34
N GLN A 89 0.32 2.87 11.77
CA GLN A 89 1.77 3.08 11.93
C GLN A 89 2.39 2.10 12.93
N GLN A 90 1.74 1.90 14.08
CA GLN A 90 2.19 0.93 15.08
C GLN A 90 2.25 -0.50 14.52
N ALA A 91 1.30 -0.88 13.65
CA ALA A 91 1.30 -2.20 13.02
C ALA A 91 2.40 -2.34 11.95
N GLU A 92 2.71 -1.27 11.22
CA GLU A 92 3.82 -1.23 10.26
C GLU A 92 5.18 -1.34 10.96
N ASP A 93 5.40 -0.55 12.00
CA ASP A 93 6.62 -0.58 12.81
C ASP A 93 6.86 -1.99 13.40
N ALA A 94 5.80 -2.60 13.96
CA ALA A 94 5.86 -3.95 14.52
C ALA A 94 6.22 -5.02 13.47
N ARG A 95 5.71 -4.90 12.23
CA ARG A 95 6.09 -5.80 11.13
C ARG A 95 7.56 -5.62 10.72
N ALA A 96 8.03 -4.39 10.66
CA ALA A 96 9.44 -4.08 10.36
C ALA A 96 10.39 -4.67 11.42
N GLN A 97 10.08 -4.50 12.71
CA GLN A 97 10.87 -5.12 13.80
C GLN A 97 10.85 -6.65 13.76
N SER A 98 9.69 -7.26 13.46
CA SER A 98 9.57 -8.72 13.44
C SER A 98 10.32 -9.34 12.25
N GLY A 99 10.33 -8.67 11.08
CA GLY A 99 11.13 -9.09 9.93
C GLY A 99 12.64 -9.00 10.20
N ALA A 100 13.09 -7.89 10.81
CA ALA A 100 14.48 -7.71 11.20
C ALA A 100 14.94 -8.77 12.22
N ARG A 101 14.08 -9.13 13.18
CA ARG A 101 14.36 -10.16 14.17
C ARG A 101 14.45 -11.56 13.55
N PHE A 102 13.58 -11.90 12.60
CA PHE A 102 13.63 -13.17 11.88
C PHE A 102 14.93 -13.34 11.07
N LEU A 103 15.40 -12.27 10.43
CA LEU A 103 16.69 -12.26 9.72
C LEU A 103 17.86 -12.43 10.68
N ALA A 104 17.88 -11.68 11.79
CA ALA A 104 18.93 -11.80 12.80
C ALA A 104 18.96 -13.18 13.49
N ASP A 105 17.81 -13.84 13.66
CA ASP A 105 17.74 -15.23 14.13
C ASP A 105 18.35 -16.21 13.11
N ARG A 106 18.07 -16.04 11.81
CA ARG A 106 18.73 -16.87 10.77
C ARG A 106 20.24 -16.69 10.73
N GLU A 107 20.74 -15.46 10.86
CA GLU A 107 22.17 -15.18 10.83
C GLU A 107 22.89 -15.79 12.04
N ARG A 108 22.25 -15.80 13.22
CA ARG A 108 22.76 -16.49 14.41
C ARG A 108 22.82 -18.01 14.22
N ASP A 109 21.80 -18.59 13.58
CA ASP A 109 21.74 -20.03 13.35
C ASP A 109 22.72 -20.49 12.24
N ALA A 110 23.12 -19.59 11.34
CA ALA A 110 24.10 -19.86 10.29
C ALA A 110 25.54 -20.01 10.80
N ASP A 111 25.87 -19.39 11.94
CA ASP A 111 27.19 -19.47 12.59
C ASP A 111 27.28 -20.59 13.65
N GLY A 112 26.22 -21.38 13.82
CA GLY A 112 26.22 -22.54 14.72
C GLY A 112 27.17 -23.65 14.24
N PRO A 113 27.80 -24.41 15.15
CA PRO A 113 28.69 -25.50 14.77
C PRO A 113 27.94 -26.56 13.95
N VAL A 114 28.39 -26.82 12.72
CA VAL A 114 27.87 -27.90 11.88
C VAL A 114 28.05 -29.23 12.63
N PRO A 115 26.99 -30.00 12.90
CA PRO A 115 27.12 -31.26 13.61
C PRO A 115 27.94 -32.25 12.77
N THR A 116 29.05 -32.71 13.33
CA THR A 116 29.88 -33.76 12.70
C THR A 116 29.05 -35.05 12.57
N PRO A 117 28.96 -35.65 11.37
CA PRO A 117 28.22 -36.89 11.18
C PRO A 117 28.88 -38.04 11.98
N PRO A 118 28.10 -38.97 12.54
CA PRO A 118 28.66 -40.09 13.29
C PRO A 118 29.46 -40.99 12.36
N HIS A 119 30.70 -41.30 12.76
CA HIS A 119 31.52 -42.30 12.09
C HIS A 119 30.88 -43.68 12.27
N LEU A 120 30.58 -44.35 11.15
CA LEU A 120 30.23 -45.77 11.08
C LEU A 120 31.48 -46.65 11.19
#